data_AF-A0A2M7KPI8-F1
#
_entry.id   AF-A0A2M7KPI8-F1
#
_cell.length_a   1.000
_cell.length_b   1.000
_cell.length_c   1.000
_cell.angle_alpha   90.00
_cell.angle_beta   90.00
_cell.angle_gamma   90.00
#
_symmetry.space_group_name_H-M   'P 1'
#
loop_
_entity.id
_entity.type
_entity.pdbx_description
1 polymer ?
#
loop_
_entity_poly.entity_id
_entity_poly.type
_entity_poly.pdbx_seq_one_letter_code
_entity_poly.pdbx_strand_id
1 'polypeptide(L)'
;MKAVIVNCLAELVATKFGHEASTRSIPDARPPQFDYEWKDGRTLLMHYKSHRGLIDFLVGLVRGVGKHFKEDLQVTKLSADKVQIVFPA
;
A
#
# COMPACT_ATOMS: atom_id res chain seq x y z
N MET A 1 13.59 -3.52 -10.68
CA MET A 1 12.83 -2.32 -10.27
C MET A 1 11.44 -2.65 -9.72
N LYS A 2 10.61 -3.49 -10.37
CA LYS A 2 9.31 -3.96 -9.81
C LYS A 2 9.37 -4.40 -8.34
N ALA A 3 10.36 -5.21 -7.97
CA ALA A 3 10.56 -5.65 -6.59
C ALA A 3 10.89 -4.51 -5.60
N VAL A 4 11.47 -3.39 -6.05
CA VAL A 4 11.85 -2.26 -5.19
C VAL A 4 10.63 -1.43 -4.82
N ILE A 5 9.75 -1.11 -5.77
CA ILE A 5 8.51 -0.39 -5.44
C ILE A 5 7.53 -1.28 -4.70
N VAL A 6 7.46 -2.57 -5.01
CA VAL A 6 6.61 -3.50 -4.25
C VAL A 6 7.12 -3.64 -2.82
N ASN A 7 8.42 -3.74 -2.62
CA ASN A 7 9.02 -3.66 -1.27
C ASN A 7 8.80 -2.29 -0.64
N CYS A 8 8.85 -1.19 -1.39
CA CYS A 8 8.62 0.14 -0.82
C CYS A 8 7.14 0.36 -0.45
N LEU A 9 6.20 -0.16 -1.23
CA LEU A 9 4.78 -0.21 -0.91
C LEU A 9 4.55 -1.09 0.32
N ALA A 10 5.19 -2.25 0.40
CA ALA A 10 5.16 -3.08 1.60
C ALA A 10 5.84 -2.39 2.80
N GLU A 11 6.93 -1.65 2.62
CA GLU A 11 7.69 -0.99 3.69
C GLU A 11 6.98 0.28 4.21
N LEU A 12 6.35 1.06 3.32
CA LEU A 12 5.55 2.25 3.64
C LEU A 12 4.30 1.88 4.45
N VAL A 13 3.84 0.64 4.27
CA VAL A 13 2.57 0.17 4.78
C VAL A 13 2.74 -0.77 5.98
N ALA A 14 3.75 -1.63 5.99
CA ALA A 14 3.86 -2.74 6.93
C ALA A 14 5.10 -2.73 7.84
N THR A 15 6.27 -2.17 7.46
CA THR A 15 7.50 -2.62 8.17
C THR A 15 8.55 -1.58 8.53
N LYS A 16 8.85 -0.54 7.74
CA LYS A 16 10.06 0.29 8.04
C LYS A 16 9.83 1.67 8.67
N PHE A 17 8.60 2.19 8.65
CA PHE A 17 8.31 3.51 9.24
C PHE A 17 7.06 3.57 10.15
N GLY A 18 6.67 2.46 10.79
CA GLY A 18 5.81 2.62 11.98
C GLY A 18 4.92 1.48 12.41
N HIS A 19 4.78 0.36 11.70
CA HIS A 19 3.81 -0.63 12.17
C HIS A 19 4.30 -1.37 13.43
N GLU A 20 5.53 -1.89 13.47
CA GLU A 20 6.03 -2.53 14.70
C GLU A 20 6.60 -1.52 15.70
N ALA A 21 7.30 -0.49 15.22
CA ALA A 21 7.92 0.53 16.07
C ALA A 21 6.89 1.53 16.65
N SER A 22 5.93 2.00 15.85
CA SER A 22 4.88 2.91 16.35
C SER A 22 3.77 2.18 17.11
N THR A 23 3.46 0.92 16.81
CA THR A 23 2.52 0.15 17.66
C THR A 23 3.11 -0.14 19.03
N ARG A 24 4.44 -0.28 19.15
CA ARG A 24 5.11 -0.38 20.45
C ARG A 24 5.23 0.96 21.19
N SER A 25 5.30 2.09 20.47
CA SER A 25 5.47 3.42 21.07
C SER A 25 4.19 4.23 21.25
N ILE A 26 3.10 3.85 20.58
CA ILE A 26 1.79 4.48 20.67
C ILE A 26 0.83 3.46 21.30
N PRO A 27 0.48 3.63 22.59
CA PRO A 27 -0.54 2.82 23.24
C PRO A 27 -1.83 2.80 22.41
N ASP A 28 -2.46 1.63 22.30
CA ASP A 28 -3.72 1.41 21.57
C ASP A 28 -3.71 1.69 20.07
N ALA A 29 -2.53 1.76 19.42
CA ALA A 29 -2.47 1.82 17.98
C ALA A 29 -3.14 0.58 17.34
N ARG A 30 -4.14 0.83 16.49
CA ARG A 30 -4.82 -0.18 15.65
C ARG A 30 -4.55 0.10 14.18
N PRO A 31 -3.32 -0.16 13.73
CA PRO A 31 -2.92 0.14 12.36
C PRO A 31 -3.55 -0.86 11.36
N PRO A 32 -3.57 -0.52 10.05
CA PRO A 32 -4.26 -1.33 9.04
C PRO A 32 -3.41 -2.54 8.65
N GLN A 33 -4.04 -3.68 8.37
CA GLN A 33 -3.36 -4.84 7.80
C GLN A 33 -3.52 -4.87 6.29
N PHE A 34 -2.57 -5.51 5.60
CA PHE A 34 -2.53 -5.53 4.15
C PHE A 34 -2.11 -6.91 3.62
N ASP A 35 -2.86 -7.40 2.63
CA ASP A 35 -2.44 -8.56 1.83
C ASP A 35 -2.25 -8.15 0.37
N TYR A 36 -1.49 -8.97 -0.35
CA TYR A 36 -1.05 -8.68 -1.71
C TYR A 36 -1.25 -9.90 -2.60
N GLU A 37 -1.88 -9.69 -3.75
CA GLU A 37 -2.11 -10.71 -4.77
C GLU A 37 -1.68 -10.17 -6.14
N TRP A 38 -0.77 -10.87 -6.81
CA TRP A 38 -0.44 -10.55 -8.21
C TRP A 38 -1.48 -11.16 -9.14
N LYS A 39 -2.20 -10.31 -9.88
CA LYS A 39 -3.13 -10.76 -10.92
C LYS A 39 -2.37 -11.16 -12.20
N ASP A 40 -1.26 -10.48 -12.47
CA ASP A 40 -0.38 -10.74 -13.60
C ASP A 40 0.99 -10.05 -13.37
N GLY A 41 1.89 -10.06 -14.36
CA GLY A 41 3.24 -9.49 -14.23
C GLY A 41 3.34 -7.96 -14.08
N ARG A 42 2.21 -7.24 -14.08
CA ARG A 42 2.13 -5.77 -13.93
C ARG A 42 0.98 -5.31 -13.04
N THR A 43 0.10 -6.20 -12.60
CA THR A 43 -1.07 -5.82 -11.80
C THR A 43 -1.02 -6.44 -10.41
N LEU A 44 -0.93 -5.58 -9.39
CA LEU A 44 -0.98 -5.95 -7.98
C LEU A 44 -2.34 -5.55 -7.39
N LEU A 45 -3.02 -6.50 -6.75
CA LEU A 45 -4.17 -6.27 -5.90
C LEU A 45 -3.70 -6.18 -4.44
N MET A 46 -4.07 -5.08 -3.80
CA MET A 46 -3.81 -4.83 -2.39
C MET A 46 -5.12 -4.87 -1.62
N HIS A 47 -5.19 -5.72 -0.61
CA HIS A 47 -6.34 -5.86 0.28
C HIS A 47 -6.12 -5.02 1.53
N TYR A 48 -7.01 -4.07 1.78
CA TYR A 48 -6.96 -3.15 2.91
C TYR A 48 -7.87 -3.64 4.03
N LYS A 49 -7.28 -4.05 5.15
CA LYS A 49 -8.01 -4.55 6.32
C LYS A 49 -7.90 -3.53 7.46
N SER A 50 -8.94 -2.72 7.63
CA SER A 50 -9.03 -1.78 8.76
C SER A 50 -10.46 -1.37 9.04
N HIS A 51 -10.78 -1.18 10.32
CA HIS A 51 -12.05 -0.61 10.74
C HIS A 51 -12.13 0.92 10.56
N ARG A 52 -11.03 1.58 10.16
CA ARG A 52 -10.95 3.06 10.07
C ARG A 52 -11.45 3.63 8.74
N GLY A 53 -11.63 2.80 7.72
CA GLY A 53 -12.14 3.24 6.41
C GLY A 53 -11.24 4.20 5.62
N LEU A 54 -9.93 4.27 5.93
CA LEU A 54 -8.98 5.23 5.34
C LEU A 54 -8.39 4.76 3.99
N ILE A 55 -9.15 4.00 3.20
CA ILE A 55 -8.65 3.44 1.93
C ILE A 55 -8.35 4.52 0.88
N ASP A 56 -9.08 5.63 0.88
CA ASP A 56 -8.78 6.73 -0.06
C ASP A 56 -7.45 7.43 0.29
N PHE A 57 -7.09 7.44 1.59
CA PHE A 57 -5.78 7.90 2.03
C PHE A 57 -4.66 6.95 1.55
N LEU A 58 -4.87 5.63 1.66
CA LEU A 58 -3.97 4.63 1.10
C LEU A 58 -3.75 4.85 -0.40
N VAL A 59 -4.81 5.06 -1.18
CA VAL A 59 -4.71 5.37 -2.62
C VAL A 59 -3.82 6.59 -2.86
N GLY A 60 -3.99 7.65 -2.07
CA GLY A 60 -3.13 8.84 -2.13
C GLY A 60 -1.65 8.54 -1.85
N LEU A 61 -1.37 7.74 -0.82
CA LEU A 61 -0.02 7.32 -0.46
C LEU A 61 0.65 6.52 -1.59
N VAL A 62 -0.04 5.53 -2.15
CA VAL A 62 0.49 4.71 -3.25
C VAL A 62 0.81 5.57 -4.47
N ARG A 63 -0.04 6.54 -4.80
CA ARG A 63 0.23 7.52 -5.87
C ARG A 63 1.46 8.39 -5.55
N GLY A 64 1.62 8.78 -4.28
CA GLY A 64 2.81 9.50 -3.79
C GLY A 64 4.10 8.69 -3.98
N VAL A 65 4.07 7.39 -3.69
CA VAL A 65 5.19 6.47 -3.93
C VAL A 65 5.54 6.41 -5.41
N GLY A 66 4.56 6.22 -6.30
CA GLY A 66 4.79 6.24 -7.76
C GLY A 66 5.49 7.52 -8.21
N LYS A 67 5.00 8.68 -7.75
CA LYS A 67 5.63 9.99 -8.02
C LYS A 67 7.06 10.08 -7.50
N HIS A 68 7.32 9.61 -6.28
CA HIS A 68 8.65 9.65 -5.66
C HIS A 68 9.68 8.87 -6.49
N PHE A 69 9.29 7.69 -6.98
CA PHE A 69 10.15 6.84 -7.80
C PHE A 69 10.09 7.15 -9.31
N LYS A 70 9.33 8.19 -9.71
CA LYS A 70 9.10 8.56 -11.11
C LYS A 70 8.53 7.39 -11.95
N GLU A 71 7.68 6.56 -11.33
CA GLU A 71 6.93 5.52 -12.00
C GLU A 71 5.46 5.92 -12.15
N ASP A 72 4.91 5.76 -13.35
CA ASP A 72 3.50 6.05 -13.66
C ASP A 72 2.58 4.90 -13.21
N LEU A 73 2.42 4.78 -11.89
CA LEU A 73 1.52 3.79 -11.29
C LEU A 73 0.06 4.19 -11.51
N GLN A 74 -0.72 3.33 -12.15
CA GLN A 74 -2.17 3.51 -12.19
C GLN A 74 -2.79 2.87 -10.95
N VAL A 75 -3.37 3.71 -10.09
CA VAL A 75 -3.95 3.29 -8.80
C VAL A 75 -5.46 3.52 -8.79
N THR A 76 -6.21 2.43 -8.67
CA THR A 76 -7.67 2.40 -8.71
C THR A 76 -8.23 1.73 -7.46
N LYS A 77 -9.14 2.41 -6.75
CA LYS A 77 -9.94 1.81 -5.69
C LYS A 77 -11.04 0.95 -6.30
N LEU A 78 -11.03 -0.36 -6.01
CA LEU A 78 -12.05 -1.29 -6.51
C LEU A 78 -13.23 -1.42 -5.55
N SER A 79 -12.98 -1.36 -4.24
CA SER A 79 -13.99 -1.47 -3.18
C SER A 79 -13.52 -0.72 -1.92
N ALA A 80 -14.23 -0.86 -0.80
CA ALA A 80 -13.84 -0.28 0.49
C ALA A 80 -12.58 -0.93 1.11
N ASP A 81 -12.20 -2.10 0.61
CA ASP A 81 -11.13 -2.95 1.13
C ASP A 81 -10.17 -3.43 0.04
N LYS A 82 -10.25 -2.92 -1.20
CA LYS A 82 -9.40 -3.39 -2.30
C LYS A 82 -8.92 -2.25 -3.20
N VAL A 83 -7.62 -2.23 -3.47
CA VAL A 83 -6.96 -1.31 -4.39
C VAL A 83 -6.21 -2.11 -5.46
N GLN A 84 -6.35 -1.72 -6.72
CA GLN A 84 -5.56 -2.22 -7.83
C GLN A 84 -4.45 -1.23 -8.15
N ILE A 85 -3.26 -1.75 -8.38
CA ILE A 85 -2.06 -1.01 -8.77
C ILE A 85 -1.53 -1.65 -10.04
N VAL A 86 -1.47 -0.87 -11.12
CA VAL A 86 -0.88 -1.31 -12.39
C VAL A 86 0.45 -0.59 -12.58
N PHE A 87 1.51 -1.37 -12.74
CA PHE A 87 2.87 -0.90 -12.98
C PHE A 87 3.09 -0.65 -14.49
N PRO A 88 3.94 0.33 -14.84
CA PRO A 88 4.33 0.55 -16.23
C PRO A 88 5.02 -0.69 -16.83
N ALA A 89 5.06 -0.74 -18.17
CA ALA A 89 5.65 -1.84 -18.93
C ALA A 89 7.15 -1.99 -18.68
#